data_AF-A0AA51M7R4-F1
#
_entry.id   AF-A0AA51M7R4-F1
#
_cell.length_a   1.000
_cell.length_b   1.000
_cell.length_c   1.000
_cell.angle_alpha   90.00
_cell.angle_beta   90.00
_cell.angle_gamma   90.00
#
_symmetry.space_group_name_H-M   'P 1'
#
loop_
_entity.id
_entity.type
_entity.pdbx_description
1 polymer ?
#
loop_
_entity_poly.entity_id
_entity_poly.type
_entity_poly.pdbx_seq_one_letter_code
_entity_poly.pdbx_strand_id
1 'polypeptide(L)'
;MNRTDSGHAPGHDHGHTIAGWTGTGMALAGSVAAGGSMVTAWYPGLALGAALVALSACTTWVLHLAGWGKPGGPRPPAERDWRVRDRSAAQGHPGCRGCRLAGRGRRIAAPAAATAGAGTLPGARVYGERAAETEAAH
;
A
#
# COMPACT_ATOMS: atom_id res chain seq x y z
N MET A 1 -38.17 15.83 -3.07
CA MET A 1 -36.88 15.23 -3.48
C MET A 1 -36.04 14.97 -2.24
N ASN A 2 -35.86 13.70 -1.87
CA ASN A 2 -35.05 13.30 -0.71
C ASN A 2 -33.57 13.51 -1.01
N ARG A 3 -32.93 14.44 -0.28
CA ARG A 3 -31.47 14.57 -0.21
C ARG A 3 -30.99 13.74 0.99
N THR A 4 -30.66 12.48 0.74
CA THR A 4 -29.96 11.60 1.69
C THR A 4 -28.69 11.06 1.03
N ASP A 5 -27.81 11.96 0.60
CA ASP A 5 -26.43 11.67 0.21
C ASP A 5 -25.46 12.50 1.05
N SER A 6 -25.71 12.62 2.36
CA SER A 6 -24.64 12.94 3.30
C SER A 6 -23.88 11.64 3.58
N GLY A 7 -23.06 11.25 2.60
CA GLY A 7 -22.17 10.09 2.64
C GLY A 7 -21.22 10.12 3.83
N HIS A 8 -21.73 9.80 5.01
CA HIS A 8 -20.94 9.37 6.14
C HIS A 8 -20.23 8.10 5.68
N ALA A 9 -18.97 8.25 5.26
CA ALA A 9 -18.11 7.14 4.89
C ALA A 9 -18.19 6.10 6.03
N PRO A 10 -18.80 4.93 5.81
CA PRO A 10 -18.90 3.93 6.86
C PRO A 10 -17.46 3.51 7.20
N GLY A 11 -17.12 3.46 8.48
CA GLY A 11 -16.01 2.72 9.09
C GLY A 11 -14.62 2.89 8.45
N HIS A 12 -13.76 3.68 9.10
CA HIS A 12 -12.32 3.48 8.96
C HIS A 12 -11.95 2.12 9.59
N ASP A 13 -11.40 1.22 8.79
CA ASP A 13 -10.81 -0.02 9.31
C ASP A 13 -9.52 0.34 10.07
N HIS A 14 -9.58 0.31 11.40
CA HIS A 14 -8.53 0.79 12.30
C HIS A 14 -7.37 -0.18 12.53
N GLY A 15 -7.15 -1.14 11.62
CA GLY A 15 -5.99 -2.04 11.70
C GLY A 15 -6.32 -3.41 12.27
N HIS A 16 -7.57 -3.86 12.16
CA HIS A 16 -7.91 -5.27 12.39
C HIS A 16 -7.39 -6.10 11.23
N THR A 17 -6.09 -6.37 11.20
CA THR A 17 -5.46 -7.27 10.22
C THR A 17 -4.87 -8.46 10.94
N ILE A 18 -4.79 -9.62 10.28
CA ILE A 18 -4.12 -10.80 10.87
C ILE A 18 -2.67 -10.46 11.21
N ALA A 19 -1.98 -9.74 10.32
CA ALA A 19 -0.62 -9.25 10.56
C ALA A 19 -0.54 -8.40 11.84
N GLY A 20 -1.50 -7.48 12.03
CA GLY A 20 -1.56 -6.62 13.21
C GLY A 20 -1.77 -7.40 14.50
N TRP A 21 -2.83 -8.21 14.58
CA TRP A 21 -3.18 -8.93 15.82
C TRP A 21 -2.11 -9.94 16.25
N THR A 22 -1.53 -10.67 15.30
CA THR A 22 -0.46 -11.63 15.57
C THR A 22 0.80 -10.92 16.09
N GLY A 23 1.21 -9.83 15.42
CA GLY A 23 2.31 -8.98 15.85
C GLY A 23 2.09 -8.42 17.26
N THR A 24 0.93 -7.82 17.51
CA THR A 24 0.58 -7.26 18.82
C THR A 24 0.63 -8.31 19.92
N GLY A 25 0.06 -9.50 19.71
CA GLY A 25 0.11 -10.58 20.69
C GLY A 25 1.54 -11.01 21.04
N MET A 26 2.39 -11.21 20.03
CA MET A 26 3.79 -11.59 20.25
C MET A 26 4.61 -10.48 20.92
N ALA A 27 4.39 -9.21 20.53
CA ALA A 27 5.09 -8.07 21.11
C ALA A 27 4.72 -7.87 22.58
N LEU A 28 3.43 -8.01 22.94
CA LEU A 28 2.98 -7.97 24.33
C LEU A 28 3.61 -9.08 25.15
N ALA A 29 3.58 -10.32 24.66
CA ALA A 29 4.18 -11.47 25.36
C ALA A 29 5.70 -11.27 25.58
N GLY A 30 6.42 -10.84 24.54
CA GLY A 30 7.85 -10.55 24.63
C GLY A 30 8.17 -9.42 25.60
N SER A 31 7.35 -8.36 25.62
CA SER A 31 7.53 -7.21 26.52
C SER A 31 7.27 -7.57 27.98
N VAL A 32 6.23 -8.37 28.26
CA VAL A 32 5.94 -8.89 29.60
C VAL A 32 7.06 -9.82 30.07
N ALA A 33 7.54 -10.72 29.21
CA ALA A 33 8.65 -11.61 29.54
C ALA A 33 9.94 -10.83 29.84
N ALA A 34 10.27 -9.84 29.02
CA ALA A 34 11.42 -8.96 29.26
C ALA A 34 11.27 -8.17 30.57
N GLY A 35 10.11 -7.54 30.80
CA GLY A 35 9.84 -6.78 32.03
C GLY A 35 9.94 -7.64 33.29
N GLY A 36 9.32 -8.83 33.30
CA GLY A 36 9.39 -9.76 34.42
C GLY A 36 10.81 -10.28 34.67
N SER A 37 11.57 -10.52 33.61
CA SER A 37 12.97 -10.93 33.70
C SER A 37 13.87 -9.80 34.25
N MET A 38 13.53 -8.54 33.94
CA MET A 38 14.23 -7.39 34.49
C MET A 38 14.03 -7.28 36.01
N VAL A 39 12.79 -7.45 36.48
CA VAL A 39 12.45 -7.41 37.91
C VAL A 39 13.13 -8.53 38.70
N THR A 40 13.36 -9.68 38.05
CA THR A 40 14.01 -10.85 38.66
C THR A 40 15.52 -10.93 38.40
N ALA A 41 16.11 -9.92 37.75
CA ALA A 41 17.52 -9.87 37.35
C ALA A 41 17.98 -11.11 36.54
N TRP A 42 17.08 -11.66 35.71
CA TRP A 42 17.33 -12.86 34.93
C TRP A 42 17.68 -12.55 33.47
N TYR A 43 18.99 -12.47 33.17
CA TYR A 43 19.50 -12.11 31.84
C TYR A 43 19.00 -13.00 30.67
N PRO A 44 18.91 -14.34 30.80
CA PRO A 44 18.39 -15.19 29.73
C PRO A 44 16.94 -14.83 29.36
N GLY A 45 16.12 -14.48 30.34
CA GLY A 45 14.72 -14.09 30.09
C GLY A 45 14.60 -12.74 29.40
N LEU A 46 15.50 -11.80 29.69
CA LEU A 46 15.61 -10.54 28.95
C LEU A 46 15.91 -10.79 27.48
N ALA A 47 16.90 -11.65 27.20
CA ALA A 47 17.26 -12.02 25.84
C ALA A 47 16.10 -12.72 25.10
N LEU A 48 15.39 -13.63 25.79
CA LEU A 48 14.22 -14.32 25.24
C LEU A 48 13.07 -13.35 24.92
N GLY A 49 12.76 -12.43 25.84
CA GLY A 49 11.73 -11.42 25.64
C GLY A 49 12.06 -10.47 24.48
N ALA A 50 13.30 -10.02 24.39
CA ALA A 50 13.79 -9.22 23.27
C ALA A 50 13.72 -9.98 21.93
N ALA A 51 14.10 -11.27 21.93
CA ALA A 51 13.99 -12.13 20.76
C ALA A 51 12.53 -12.31 20.30
N LEU A 52 11.58 -12.42 21.22
CA LEU A 52 10.14 -12.47 20.91
C LEU A 52 9.62 -11.18 20.28
N VAL A 53 10.08 -10.01 20.77
CA VAL A 53 9.73 -8.72 20.16
C VAL A 53 10.30 -8.61 18.74
N ALA A 54 11.54 -9.03 18.53
CA ALA A 54 12.13 -9.08 17.19
C ALA A 54 11.36 -10.03 16.26
N LEU A 55 10.99 -11.21 16.77
CA LEU A 55 10.18 -12.19 16.03
C LEU A 55 8.80 -11.62 15.67
N SER A 56 8.17 -10.85 16.56
CA SER A 56 6.92 -10.14 16.27
C SER A 56 7.07 -9.19 15.07
N ALA A 57 8.14 -8.40 15.02
CA ALA A 57 8.39 -7.52 13.89
C ALA A 57 8.59 -8.30 12.58
N CYS A 58 9.38 -9.38 12.61
CA CYS A 58 9.62 -10.25 11.45
C CYS A 58 8.33 -10.92 10.95
N THR A 59 7.54 -11.50 11.85
CA THR A 59 6.27 -12.18 11.51
C THR A 59 5.26 -11.20 10.94
N THR A 60 5.10 -10.03 11.56
CA THR A 60 4.24 -8.95 11.06
C THR A 60 4.66 -8.52 9.66
N TRP A 61 5.96 -8.38 9.42
CA TRP A 61 6.51 -8.04 8.11
C TRP A 61 6.22 -9.11 7.05
N VAL A 62 6.46 -10.39 7.35
CA VAL A 62 6.18 -11.51 6.45
C VAL A 62 4.68 -11.60 6.14
N LEU A 63 3.81 -11.44 7.15
CA LEU A 63 2.36 -11.43 6.98
C LEU A 63 1.91 -10.25 6.12
N HIS A 64 2.48 -9.07 6.33
CA HIS A 64 2.22 -7.91 5.48
C HIS A 64 2.58 -8.17 4.02
N LEU A 65 3.77 -8.74 3.76
CA LEU A 65 4.20 -9.13 2.42
C LEU A 65 3.32 -10.23 1.81
N ALA A 66 2.73 -11.10 2.63
CA ALA A 66 1.77 -12.12 2.18
C ALA A 66 0.36 -11.56 1.89
N GLY A 67 0.15 -10.25 2.04
CA GLY A 67 -1.14 -9.58 1.82
C GLY A 67 -2.08 -9.64 3.01
N TRP A 68 -1.61 -10.11 4.17
CA TRP A 68 -2.40 -10.12 5.41
C TRP A 68 -2.27 -8.83 6.21
N GLY A 69 -1.46 -7.89 5.74
CA GLY A 69 -1.43 -6.51 6.22
C GLY A 69 -2.01 -5.60 5.14
N LYS A 70 -2.90 -4.69 5.52
CA LYS A 70 -3.55 -3.76 4.60
C LYS A 70 -2.88 -2.38 4.68
N PRO A 71 -2.70 -1.68 3.54
CA PRO A 71 -2.27 -0.30 3.53
C PRO A 71 -3.37 0.57 4.14
N GLY A 72 -2.96 1.59 4.90
CA GLY A 72 -3.87 2.60 5.43
C GLY A 72 -4.50 3.43 4.31
N GLY A 73 -5.74 3.89 4.54
CA GLY A 73 -6.49 4.74 3.62
C GLY A 73 -7.88 4.20 3.31
N PRO A 74 -8.68 4.98 2.55
CA PRO A 74 -10.03 4.58 2.17
C PRO A 74 -10.02 3.30 1.34
N ARG A 75 -10.89 2.36 1.69
CA ARG A 75 -11.01 1.06 1.05
C ARG A 75 -12.48 0.69 0.83
N PRO A 76 -12.85 0.04 -0.29
CA PRO A 76 -14.21 -0.44 -0.51
C PRO A 76 -14.63 -1.40 0.61
N PRO A 77 -15.90 -1.41 1.04
CA PRO A 77 -16.38 -2.25 2.15
C PRO A 77 -16.01 -3.73 2.02
N ALA A 78 -16.07 -4.29 0.80
CA ALA A 78 -15.74 -5.68 0.51
C ALA A 78 -14.29 -6.07 0.82
N GLU A 79 -13.36 -5.11 0.84
CA GLU A 79 -11.95 -5.37 1.11
C GLU A 79 -11.58 -5.09 2.57
N ARG A 80 -12.50 -4.61 3.41
CA ARG A 80 -12.23 -4.24 4.81
C ARG A 80 -12.20 -5.42 5.77
N ASP A 81 -12.80 -6.55 5.43
CA ASP A 81 -12.75 -7.74 6.30
C ASP A 81 -11.29 -8.20 6.48
N TRP A 82 -10.87 -8.34 7.74
CA TRP A 82 -9.55 -8.79 8.16
C TRP A 82 -9.11 -10.13 7.56
N ARG A 83 -10.07 -10.95 7.12
CA ARG A 83 -9.84 -12.23 6.42
C ARG A 83 -9.56 -12.10 4.92
N VAL A 84 -9.81 -10.93 4.34
CA VAL A 84 -9.55 -10.69 2.91
C VAL A 84 -8.09 -10.31 2.72
N ARG A 85 -7.39 -11.11 1.90
CA ARG A 85 -6.00 -10.84 1.51
C ARG A 85 -5.92 -9.69 0.53
N ASP A 86 -4.99 -8.78 0.77
CA ASP A 86 -4.58 -7.75 -0.18
C ASP A 86 -3.71 -8.33 -1.29
N ARG A 87 -4.26 -8.40 -2.50
CA ARG A 87 -3.54 -8.89 -3.70
C ARG A 87 -2.49 -7.89 -4.20
N SER A 88 -2.61 -6.61 -3.86
CA SER A 88 -1.68 -5.55 -4.28
C SER A 88 -0.33 -5.62 -3.56
N ALA A 89 -0.27 -6.31 -2.42
CA ALA A 89 0.96 -6.50 -1.64
C ALA A 89 2.08 -7.21 -2.44
N ALA A 90 1.72 -8.00 -3.46
CA ALA A 90 2.68 -8.66 -4.35
C ALA A 90 3.46 -7.64 -5.21
N GLN A 91 2.79 -6.57 -5.69
CA GLN A 91 3.45 -5.49 -6.43
C GLN A 91 4.14 -4.48 -5.48
N GLY A 92 3.73 -4.47 -4.21
CA GLY A 92 4.24 -3.59 -3.17
C GLY A 92 3.51 -2.24 -3.15
N HIS A 93 3.22 -1.74 -1.95
CA HIS A 93 2.48 -0.48 -1.80
C HIS A 93 3.37 0.74 -2.04
N PRO A 94 2.82 1.81 -2.66
CA PRO A 94 3.53 3.06 -2.83
C PRO A 94 3.94 3.63 -1.46
N GLY A 95 5.23 3.96 -1.30
CA GLY A 95 5.73 4.56 -0.06
C GLY A 95 5.92 3.61 1.13
N CYS A 96 5.49 2.34 1.06
CA CYS A 96 5.66 1.40 2.17
C CYS A 96 7.13 0.96 2.30
N ARG A 97 7.77 1.31 3.42
CA ARG A 97 9.16 0.89 3.72
C ARG A 97 9.28 -0.63 3.84
N GLY A 98 8.30 -1.30 4.43
CA GLY A 98 8.31 -2.77 4.57
C GLY A 98 8.32 -3.47 3.20
N CYS A 99 7.46 -3.04 2.27
CA CYS A 99 7.45 -3.55 0.89
C CYS A 99 8.74 -3.19 0.15
N ARG A 100 9.28 -1.98 0.35
CA ARG A 100 10.53 -1.54 -0.27
C ARG A 100 11.75 -2.32 0.20
N LEU A 101 11.84 -2.62 1.50
CA LEU A 101 12.89 -3.46 2.09
C LEU A 101 12.85 -4.88 1.49
N ALA A 102 11.68 -5.36 1.08
CA ALA A 102 11.50 -6.61 0.35
C ALA A 102 11.72 -6.48 -1.19
N GLY A 103 12.20 -5.33 -1.67
CA GLY A 103 12.43 -5.06 -3.09
C GLY A 103 11.17 -4.80 -3.93
N ARG A 104 9.98 -4.70 -3.31
CA ARG A 104 8.69 -4.45 -3.98
C ARG A 104 8.37 -2.96 -4.09
N GLY A 105 7.48 -2.59 -5.00
CA GLY A 105 7.06 -1.20 -5.23
C GLY A 105 8.09 -0.36 -6.01
N ARG A 106 9.21 -0.97 -6.43
CA ARG A 106 10.14 -0.34 -7.37
C ARG A 106 9.57 -0.56 -8.77
N ARG A 107 8.82 0.43 -9.28
CA ARG A 107 8.60 0.52 -10.73
C ARG A 107 9.99 0.69 -11.34
N ILE A 108 10.57 -0.39 -11.87
CA ILE A 108 11.67 -0.29 -12.82
C ILE A 108 11.07 0.60 -13.91
N ALA A 109 11.52 1.84 -14.01
CA ALA A 109 11.24 2.63 -15.19
C ALA A 109 11.71 1.75 -16.34
N ALA A 110 10.76 1.26 -17.15
CA ALA A 110 11.11 0.54 -18.36
C ALA A 110 12.18 1.39 -19.06
N PRO A 111 13.32 0.81 -19.49
CA PRO A 111 14.28 1.58 -20.26
C PRO A 111 13.46 2.20 -21.40
N ALA A 112 13.41 3.53 -21.42
CA ALA A 112 12.70 4.27 -22.45
C ALA A 112 13.13 3.65 -23.77
N ALA A 113 12.18 3.05 -24.49
CA ALA A 113 12.44 2.54 -25.81
C ALA A 113 13.16 3.65 -26.55
N ALA A 114 14.43 3.41 -26.90
CA ALA A 114 15.21 4.36 -27.67
C ALA A 114 14.34 4.75 -28.86
N THR A 115 14.05 6.04 -28.96
CA THR A 115 13.40 6.67 -30.11
C THR A 115 14.30 6.41 -31.32
N ALA A 116 14.13 5.24 -31.93
CA ALA A 116 14.70 4.92 -33.22
C ALA A 116 13.84 5.60 -34.28
N GLY A 117 14.48 6.50 -35.02
CA GLY A 117 14.03 6.88 -36.34
C GLY A 117 13.49 8.30 -36.46
N ALA A 118 14.42 9.25 -36.52
CA ALA A 118 14.23 10.44 -37.32
C ALA A 118 13.88 10.04 -38.76
N GLY A 119 12.72 10.47 -39.23
CA GLY A 119 12.30 10.44 -40.63
C GLY A 119 11.75 11.80 -41.01
N THR A 120 12.65 12.70 -41.42
CA THR A 120 12.29 13.95 -42.10
C THR A 120 11.63 13.63 -43.45
N LEU A 121 10.50 14.25 -43.74
CA LEU A 121 10.13 14.60 -45.12
C LEU A 121 9.79 16.10 -45.20
N PRO A 122 10.32 16.83 -46.19
CA PRO A 122 10.10 18.26 -46.37
C PRO A 122 8.84 18.54 -47.20
N GLY A 123 8.16 19.64 -46.86
CA GLY A 123 7.47 20.48 -47.85
C GLY A 123 6.03 20.14 -48.20
N ALA A 124 5.09 20.85 -47.57
CA ALA A 124 3.92 21.40 -48.27
C ALA A 124 3.43 22.63 -47.51
N ARG A 125 3.77 23.82 -48.03
CA ARG A 125 3.05 25.05 -47.71
C ARG A 125 1.88 25.21 -48.69
N VAL A 126 0.93 26.07 -48.27
CA VAL A 126 -0.08 26.80 -49.06
C VAL A 126 -1.40 26.03 -49.20
N TYR A 127 -2.61 26.56 -48.92
CA TYR A 127 -3.25 27.89 -49.03
C TYR A 127 -4.22 28.07 -47.81
N GLY A 128 -4.38 29.23 -47.15
CA GLY A 128 -5.40 30.29 -47.43
C GLY A 128 -6.82 29.73 -47.66
N GLU A 129 -7.97 30.29 -47.26
CA GLU A 129 -8.41 31.51 -46.57
C GLU A 129 -9.96 31.39 -46.50
N ARG A 130 -10.58 31.89 -45.42
CA ARG A 130 -11.98 32.40 -45.24
C ARG A 130 -13.24 31.67 -45.78
N ALA A 131 -14.21 31.66 -44.85
CA ALA A 131 -15.62 32.05 -44.99
C ALA A 131 -16.61 31.21 -45.80
N ALA A 132 -17.59 30.64 -45.08
CA ALA A 132 -19.03 30.69 -45.32
C ALA A 132 -19.69 30.16 -44.03
N GLU A 133 -20.41 30.94 -43.23
CA GLU A 133 -21.82 31.34 -43.40
C GLU A 133 -22.75 30.18 -43.78
N THR A 134 -23.77 29.97 -42.92
CA THR A 134 -25.17 29.51 -43.09
C THR A 134 -25.54 28.62 -41.89
N GLU A 135 -26.22 29.11 -40.85
CA GLU A 135 -27.67 29.41 -40.77
C GLU A 135 -28.54 28.17 -40.50
N ALA A 136 -29.52 28.39 -39.61
CA ALA A 136 -30.80 27.69 -39.42
C ALA A 136 -30.87 26.38 -38.59
N ALA A 137 -31.45 26.56 -37.40
CA ALA A 137 -32.72 25.97 -36.95
C ALA A 137 -32.89 24.45 -36.93
N HIS A 138 -33.06 23.88 -35.73
CA HIS A 138 -34.35 23.36 -35.29
C HIS A 138 -34.43 23.15 -33.77
#